data_AF-F6ME07-F1
#
_entry.id   AF-F6ME07-F1
#
_cell.length_a   1.000
_cell.length_b   1.000
_cell.length_c   1.000
_cell.angle_alpha   90.00
_cell.angle_beta   90.00
_cell.angle_gamma   90.00
#
_symmetry.space_group_name_H-M   'P 1'
#
loop_
_entity.id
_entity.type
_entity.pdbx_description
1 polymer ?
#
loop_
_entity_poly.entity_id
_entity_poly.type
_entity_poly.pdbx_seq_one_letter_code
_entity_poly.pdbx_strand_id
1 'polypeptide(L)'
;NLAYVIYTSGSTGKPKGAMNTHQGICNRLLWMQEAYQINSTDSILQKTPFSFDVSVWEFFWTILRPGAISHRSPQKTKPRLFYQLYFPTTQLAITFCVASAERGFNRQICIKCESSHRVICSGEALSLDLQNQFLERFDCELYNLYGPTEAAIDVTFWQCRKHTNLKTVPIGRPIANIH
;
A
#
# COMPACT_ATOMS: atom_id res chain seq x y z
N ASN A 1 -13.17 -20.83 6.08
CA ASN A 1 -13.50 -20.67 4.64
C ASN A 1 -12.35 -20.01 3.90
N LEU A 2 -11.98 -20.54 2.73
CA LEU A 2 -11.02 -19.93 1.80
C LEU A 2 -11.67 -18.69 1.15
N ALA A 3 -10.91 -17.61 0.99
CA ALA A 3 -11.39 -16.37 0.36
C ALA A 3 -10.77 -16.13 -1.02
N TYR A 4 -9.46 -16.30 -1.16
CA TYR A 4 -8.78 -16.13 -2.45
C TYR A 4 -7.51 -16.98 -2.55
N VAL A 5 -7.04 -17.16 -3.77
CA VAL A 5 -5.78 -17.83 -4.09
C VAL A 5 -4.99 -16.95 -5.05
N ILE A 6 -3.73 -16.64 -4.71
CA ILE A 6 -2.79 -15.95 -5.60
C ILE A 6 -1.64 -16.90 -5.90
N TYR A 7 -1.24 -16.98 -7.18
CA TYR A 7 -0.13 -17.82 -7.61
C TYR A 7 1.17 -17.02 -7.63
N THR A 8 2.18 -17.53 -6.94
CA THR A 8 3.52 -16.94 -6.88
C THR A 8 4.54 -17.84 -7.60
N SER A 9 5.67 -17.28 -8.03
CA SER A 9 6.76 -18.06 -8.63
C SER A 9 7.36 -19.00 -7.59
N GLY A 10 7.09 -20.30 -7.70
CA GLY A 10 7.68 -21.30 -6.83
C GLY A 10 9.15 -21.53 -7.13
N SER A 11 9.94 -21.82 -6.08
CA SER A 11 11.37 -22.16 -6.20
C SER A 11 11.66 -23.38 -7.10
N THR A 12 10.66 -24.21 -7.36
CA THR A 12 10.76 -25.42 -8.22
C THR A 12 10.35 -25.15 -9.67
N GLY A 13 10.09 -23.89 -10.05
CA GLY A 13 9.61 -23.51 -11.39
C GLY A 13 8.10 -23.76 -11.61
N LYS A 14 7.42 -24.45 -10.68
CA LYS A 14 5.96 -24.60 -10.70
C LYS A 14 5.32 -23.53 -9.81
N PRO A 15 4.34 -22.76 -10.30
CA PRO A 15 3.62 -21.79 -9.49
C PRO A 15 2.99 -22.43 -8.26
N LYS A 16 3.10 -21.77 -7.09
CA LYS A 16 2.47 -22.21 -5.84
C LYS A 16 1.28 -21.30 -5.55
N GLY A 17 0.13 -21.89 -5.22
CA GLY A 17 -1.06 -21.15 -4.84
C GLY A 17 -1.04 -20.80 -3.35
N ALA A 18 -0.90 -19.52 -3.03
CA ALA A 18 -1.05 -19.00 -1.68
C ALA A 18 -2.54 -18.88 -1.35
N MET A 19 -3.02 -19.78 -0.50
CA MET A 19 -4.42 -19.91 -0.11
C MET A 19 -4.73 -19.06 1.13
N ASN A 20 -5.50 -17.99 0.97
CA ASN A 20 -5.82 -17.07 2.06
C ASN A 20 -7.26 -17.24 2.53
N THR A 21 -7.44 -17.33 3.84
CA THR A 21 -8.76 -17.53 4.46
C THR A 21 -9.54 -16.22 4.58
N HIS A 22 -10.87 -16.33 4.66
CA HIS A 22 -11.75 -15.20 4.93
C HIS A 22 -11.40 -14.51 6.26
N GLN A 23 -11.04 -15.27 7.29
CA GLN A 23 -10.63 -14.72 8.58
C GLN A 23 -9.33 -13.91 8.47
N GLY A 24 -8.33 -14.42 7.73
CA GLY A 24 -7.07 -13.73 7.52
C GLY A 24 -7.25 -12.37 6.87
N ILE A 25 -8.03 -12.30 5.77
CA ILE A 25 -8.28 -11.03 5.09
C ILE A 25 -9.16 -10.09 5.93
N CYS A 26 -10.15 -10.59 6.66
CA CYS A 26 -10.94 -9.75 7.58
C CYS A 26 -10.06 -9.12 8.67
N ASN A 27 -9.16 -9.89 9.30
CA ASN A 27 -8.22 -9.35 10.28
C ASN A 27 -7.38 -8.23 9.69
N ARG A 28 -6.82 -8.46 8.49
CA ARG A 28 -6.00 -7.48 7.79
C ARG A 28 -6.74 -6.18 7.49
N LEU A 29 -7.99 -6.27 7.01
CA LEU A 29 -8.80 -5.10 6.63
C LEU A 29 -9.35 -4.35 7.84
N LEU A 30 -9.76 -5.06 8.90
CA LEU A 30 -10.21 -4.43 10.15
C LEU A 30 -9.07 -3.68 10.84
N TRP A 31 -7.87 -4.26 10.90
CA TRP A 31 -6.68 -3.54 11.37
C TRP A 31 -6.40 -2.29 10.53
N MET A 32 -6.50 -2.41 9.20
CA MET A 32 -6.31 -1.30 8.27
C MET A 32 -7.28 -0.15 8.55
N GLN A 33 -8.55 -0.50 8.81
CA GLN A 33 -9.58 0.46 9.15
C GLN A 33 -9.31 1.14 10.49
N GLU A 34 -8.86 0.41 11.51
CA GLU A 34 -8.53 0.99 12.81
C GLU A 34 -7.31 1.92 12.72
N ALA A 35 -6.29 1.52 11.96
CA ALA A 35 -5.03 2.26 11.82
C ALA A 35 -5.17 3.53 10.97
N TYR A 36 -5.95 3.47 9.88
CA TYR A 36 -6.03 4.56 8.89
C TYR A 36 -7.39 5.25 8.84
N GLN A 37 -8.44 4.66 9.41
CA GLN A 37 -9.73 5.31 9.62
C GLN A 37 -10.33 5.96 8.39
N ILE A 38 -10.32 5.25 7.25
CA ILE A 38 -10.94 5.78 6.04
C ILE A 38 -12.45 5.97 6.22
N ASN A 39 -13.00 6.97 5.53
CA ASN A 39 -14.39 7.37 5.58
C ASN A 39 -14.92 7.70 4.17
N SER A 40 -16.16 8.20 4.08
CA SER A 40 -16.85 8.43 2.81
C SER A 40 -16.31 9.57 1.94
N THR A 41 -15.39 10.37 2.45
CA THR A 41 -14.74 11.44 1.68
C THR A 41 -13.36 11.05 1.16
N ASP A 42 -12.90 9.85 1.50
CA ASP A 42 -11.59 9.33 1.14
C ASP A 42 -11.64 8.57 -0.19
N SER A 43 -10.49 8.48 -0.85
CA SER A 43 -10.36 7.75 -2.11
C SER A 43 -9.23 6.73 -2.04
N ILE A 44 -9.50 5.54 -2.57
CA ILE A 44 -8.50 4.49 -2.72
C ILE A 44 -8.14 4.39 -4.20
N LEU A 45 -6.84 4.39 -4.48
CA LEU A 45 -6.36 4.17 -5.84
C LEU A 45 -6.26 2.68 -6.11
N GLN A 46 -7.20 2.16 -6.91
CA GLN A 46 -7.15 0.78 -7.40
C GLN A 46 -6.29 0.71 -8.66
N LYS A 47 -5.02 0.36 -8.49
CA LYS A 47 -4.04 0.32 -9.58
C LYS A 47 -3.27 -0.99 -9.65
N THR A 48 -3.27 -1.77 -8.57
CA THR A 48 -2.47 -2.97 -8.49
C THR A 48 -3.14 -4.07 -9.32
N PRO A 49 -2.40 -4.77 -10.21
CA PRO A 49 -3.00 -5.84 -10.99
C PRO A 49 -3.62 -6.89 -10.07
N PHE A 50 -4.77 -7.44 -10.45
CA PHE A 50 -5.52 -8.40 -9.62
C PHE A 50 -4.75 -9.70 -9.32
N SER A 51 -3.67 -9.95 -10.05
CA SER A 51 -2.75 -11.07 -9.81
C SER A 51 -1.80 -10.86 -8.63
N PHE A 52 -1.76 -9.66 -8.06
CA PHE A 52 -1.03 -9.36 -6.82
C PHE A 52 -2.02 -9.19 -5.68
N ASP A 53 -1.69 -9.74 -4.52
CA ASP A 53 -2.52 -9.76 -3.32
C ASP A 53 -2.84 -8.37 -2.74
N VAL A 54 -1.96 -7.38 -2.91
CA VAL A 54 -2.25 -5.98 -2.56
C VAL A 54 -3.53 -5.46 -3.22
N SER A 55 -3.87 -5.94 -4.42
CA SER A 55 -5.14 -5.56 -5.06
C SER A 55 -6.37 -5.95 -4.23
N VAL A 56 -6.26 -6.98 -3.38
CA VAL A 56 -7.38 -7.47 -2.56
C VAL A 56 -7.85 -6.38 -1.59
N TRP A 57 -6.95 -5.68 -0.89
CA TRP A 57 -7.41 -4.59 -0.02
C TRP A 57 -7.86 -3.36 -0.83
N GLU A 58 -7.31 -3.11 -2.01
CA GLU A 58 -7.80 -2.04 -2.91
C GLU A 58 -9.28 -2.29 -3.30
N PHE A 59 -9.67 -3.56 -3.50
CA PHE A 59 -11.05 -3.95 -3.79
C PHE A 59 -11.96 -3.92 -2.56
N PHE A 60 -11.57 -4.62 -1.49
CA PHE A 60 -12.51 -4.95 -0.41
C PHE A 60 -12.59 -3.88 0.68
N TRP A 61 -11.57 -3.03 0.83
CA TRP A 61 -11.59 -2.03 1.91
C TRP A 61 -12.66 -0.97 1.70
N THR A 62 -12.87 -0.54 0.44
CA THR A 62 -13.95 0.39 0.07
C THR A 62 -15.35 -0.23 0.23
N ILE A 63 -15.48 -1.56 0.07
CA ILE A 63 -16.75 -2.28 0.27
C ILE A 63 -17.10 -2.36 1.77
N LEU A 64 -16.10 -2.58 2.63
CA LEU A 64 -16.31 -2.65 4.09
C LEU A 64 -16.76 -1.32 4.71
N ARG A 65 -16.48 -0.20 4.04
CA ARG A 65 -16.87 1.15 4.46
C ARG A 65 -17.47 1.91 3.27
N PRO A 66 -18.77 1.77 3.02
CA PRO A 66 -19.42 2.40 1.88
C PRO A 66 -19.22 3.91 1.93
N GLY A 67 -18.67 4.46 0.85
CA GLY A 67 -18.41 5.88 0.68
C GLY A 67 -17.02 6.18 0.12
N ALA A 68 -16.03 5.34 0.40
CA ALA A 68 -14.70 5.51 -0.19
C ALA A 68 -14.74 5.26 -1.71
N ILE A 69 -14.21 6.19 -2.50
CA ILE A 69 -14.25 6.10 -3.97
C ILE A 69 -13.04 5.30 -4.46
N SER A 70 -13.30 4.20 -5.16
CA SER A 70 -12.24 3.47 -5.88
C SER A 70 -12.00 4.10 -7.25
N HIS A 71 -10.81 4.67 -7.46
CA HIS A 71 -10.39 5.12 -8.77
C HIS A 71 -9.54 4.07 -9.46
N ARG A 72 -10.00 3.58 -10.61
CA ARG A 72 -9.24 2.62 -11.39
C ARG A 72 -8.19 3.31 -12.25
N SER A 73 -6.93 2.92 -12.11
CA SER A 73 -5.91 3.33 -13.08
C SER A 73 -6.07 2.57 -14.40
N PRO A 74 -6.17 3.23 -15.58
CA PRO A 74 -6.01 2.59 -16.86
C PRO A 74 -4.67 1.88 -16.90
N GLN A 75 -4.68 0.62 -17.34
CA GLN A 75 -3.50 -0.26 -17.41
C GLN A 75 -2.29 0.35 -18.15
N LYS A 76 -2.50 1.39 -18.97
CA LYS A 76 -1.46 2.05 -19.77
C LYS A 76 -0.97 3.38 -19.19
N THR A 77 -1.56 3.89 -18.11
CA THR A 77 -1.16 5.18 -17.57
C THR A 77 0.04 5.02 -16.65
N LYS A 78 1.09 5.80 -16.91
CA LYS A 78 2.27 5.86 -16.03
C LYS A 78 1.81 6.24 -14.62
N PRO A 79 2.21 5.53 -13.54
CA PRO A 79 1.79 5.79 -12.16
C PRO A 79 1.90 7.27 -11.76
N ARG A 80 2.91 7.96 -12.28
CA ARG A 80 3.14 9.39 -12.10
C ARG A 80 1.98 10.30 -12.52
N LEU A 81 1.33 10.03 -13.66
CA LEU A 81 0.19 10.82 -14.14
C LEU A 81 -1.03 10.62 -13.25
N PHE A 82 -1.18 9.44 -12.66
CA PHE A 82 -2.23 9.17 -11.69
C PHE A 82 -2.09 10.05 -10.47
N TYR A 83 -0.89 10.11 -9.90
CA TYR A 83 -0.69 10.91 -8.70
C TYR A 83 -0.99 12.41 -8.93
N GLN A 84 -0.67 12.95 -10.12
CA GLN A 84 -0.98 14.34 -10.46
C GLN A 84 -2.47 14.64 -10.61
N LEU A 85 -3.27 13.65 -11.02
CA LEU A 85 -4.70 13.84 -11.25
C LEU A 85 -5.52 13.66 -9.96
N TYR A 86 -5.11 12.76 -9.06
CA TYR A 86 -5.96 12.30 -7.96
C TYR A 86 -5.60 12.88 -6.58
N PHE A 87 -4.32 13.16 -6.29
CA PHE A 87 -3.96 13.81 -5.02
C PHE A 87 -4.63 15.18 -4.82
N PRO A 88 -4.79 16.05 -5.85
CA PRO A 88 -5.45 17.33 -5.65
C PRO A 88 -6.96 17.26 -5.44
N THR A 89 -7.60 16.10 -5.65
CA THR A 89 -9.07 15.97 -5.72
C THR A 89 -9.66 15.06 -4.64
N THR A 90 -8.82 14.51 -3.76
CA THR A 90 -9.23 13.49 -2.77
C THR A 90 -8.70 13.86 -1.38
N GLN A 91 -9.46 13.61 -0.31
CA GLN A 91 -9.03 13.98 1.06
C GLN A 91 -7.97 13.04 1.63
N LEU A 92 -7.95 11.80 1.17
CA LEU A 92 -6.98 10.78 1.48
C LEU A 92 -6.76 9.95 0.22
N ALA A 93 -5.51 9.84 -0.22
CA ALA A 93 -5.11 8.95 -1.29
C ALA A 93 -4.20 7.89 -0.68
N ILE A 94 -4.67 6.63 -0.66
CA ILE A 94 -3.85 5.48 -0.29
C ILE A 94 -3.34 4.85 -1.56
N THR A 95 -2.02 4.91 -1.74
CA THR A 95 -1.35 4.25 -2.87
C THR A 95 -0.33 3.25 -2.40
N PHE A 96 -0.31 2.10 -3.05
CA PHE A 96 0.75 1.12 -2.94
C PHE A 96 1.93 1.52 -3.83
N CYS A 97 3.17 1.50 -3.34
CA CYS A 97 4.32 1.57 -4.24
C CYS A 97 5.37 0.51 -3.91
N VAL A 98 5.90 -0.10 -4.97
CA VAL A 98 7.08 -0.93 -4.90
C VAL A 98 8.29 0.00 -4.92
N ALA A 99 9.27 -0.17 -4.04
CA ALA A 99 10.37 0.78 -3.85
C ALA A 99 11.12 1.11 -5.17
N SER A 100 11.22 0.15 -6.09
CA SER A 100 11.79 0.34 -7.43
C SER A 100 11.00 1.30 -8.33
N ALA A 101 9.67 1.40 -8.18
CA ALA A 101 8.81 2.28 -8.96
C ALA A 101 8.93 3.77 -8.55
N GLU A 102 9.42 4.04 -7.34
CA GLU A 102 9.64 5.40 -6.83
C GLU A 102 10.87 6.10 -7.43
N ARG A 103 11.80 5.38 -8.08
CA ARG A 103 12.91 6.03 -8.80
C ARG A 103 12.43 7.03 -9.87
N GLY A 104 11.18 6.90 -10.33
CA GLY A 104 10.53 7.83 -11.25
C GLY A 104 10.00 9.12 -10.62
N PHE A 105 9.90 9.22 -9.29
CA PHE A 105 9.47 10.45 -8.61
C PHE A 105 10.51 11.57 -8.71
N ASN A 106 11.78 11.20 -8.87
CA ASN A 106 12.93 12.04 -8.60
C ASN A 106 13.15 13.26 -9.52
N ARG A 107 12.36 13.49 -10.59
CA ARG A 107 12.71 14.55 -11.55
C ARG A 107 11.66 15.59 -11.91
N GLN A 108 10.35 15.36 -11.80
CA GLN A 108 9.40 16.30 -12.43
C GLN A 108 7.95 16.24 -11.88
N ILE A 109 7.74 15.72 -10.67
CA ILE A 109 6.40 15.58 -10.07
C ILE A 109 6.04 16.82 -9.25
N CYS A 110 5.25 17.73 -9.82
CA CYS A 110 4.62 18.80 -9.06
C CYS A 110 3.27 18.27 -8.53
N ILE A 111 3.30 17.56 -7.42
CA ILE A 111 2.11 17.07 -6.73
C ILE A 111 2.08 17.73 -5.37
N LYS A 112 0.97 18.40 -5.06
CA LYS A 112 0.66 18.78 -3.68
C LYS A 112 0.10 17.55 -2.99
N CYS A 113 0.92 16.91 -2.17
CA CYS A 113 0.46 15.96 -1.16
C CYS A 113 0.26 16.76 0.13
N GLU A 114 -0.93 16.68 0.69
CA GLU A 114 -1.30 17.22 2.01
C GLU A 114 -1.18 16.15 3.10
N SER A 115 -1.09 16.59 4.36
CA SER A 115 -0.79 15.73 5.52
C SER A 115 -1.85 14.66 5.79
N SER A 116 -3.04 14.83 5.25
CA SER A 116 -4.12 13.85 5.27
C SER A 116 -3.88 12.65 4.34
N HIS A 117 -2.97 12.74 3.37
CA HIS A 117 -2.67 11.63 2.45
C HIS A 117 -1.75 10.59 3.07
N ARG A 118 -1.87 9.33 2.62
CA ARG A 118 -1.05 8.22 3.13
C ARG A 118 -0.49 7.38 2.00
N VAL A 119 0.83 7.25 1.93
CA VAL A 119 1.49 6.36 0.97
C VAL A 119 1.94 5.10 1.69
N ILE A 120 1.57 3.95 1.12
CA ILE A 120 1.92 2.63 1.65
C ILE A 120 2.93 1.98 0.69
N CYS A 121 4.11 1.65 1.18
CA CYS A 121 5.10 0.84 0.48
C CYS A 121 5.05 -0.59 1.01
N SER A 122 5.09 -1.58 0.12
CA SER A 122 5.26 -3.00 0.47
C SER A 122 5.73 -3.79 -0.76
N GLY A 123 6.10 -5.06 -0.58
CA GLY A 123 6.55 -5.97 -1.64
C GLY A 123 8.05 -5.85 -1.99
N GLU A 124 8.71 -4.74 -1.68
CA GLU A 124 10.15 -4.55 -1.79
C GLU A 124 10.69 -3.80 -0.56
N ALA A 125 12.00 -3.95 -0.30
CA ALA A 125 12.66 -3.20 0.75
C ALA A 125 12.66 -1.69 0.44
N LEU A 126 12.05 -0.88 1.31
CA LEU A 126 12.12 0.58 1.24
C LEU A 126 13.51 1.06 1.70
N SER A 127 14.26 1.72 0.81
CA SER A 127 15.56 2.28 1.18
C SER A 127 15.40 3.55 2.00
N LEU A 128 16.35 3.80 2.90
CA LEU A 128 16.37 5.02 3.72
C LEU A 128 16.52 6.29 2.86
N ASP A 129 17.32 6.20 1.80
CA ASP A 129 17.49 7.28 0.82
C ASP A 129 16.15 7.68 0.18
N LEU A 130 15.36 6.70 -0.26
CA LEU A 130 14.06 6.95 -0.85
C LEU A 130 13.05 7.50 0.17
N GLN A 131 13.04 6.95 1.39
CA GLN A 131 12.22 7.49 2.48
C GLN A 131 12.51 8.97 2.72
N ASN A 132 13.79 9.34 2.81
CA ASN A 132 14.20 10.71 3.10
C ASN A 132 13.80 11.65 1.95
N GLN A 133 14.09 11.28 0.70
CA GLN A 133 13.68 12.06 -0.47
C GLN A 133 12.16 12.26 -0.54
N PHE A 134 11.38 11.22 -0.21
CA PHE A 134 9.92 11.31 -0.18
C PHE A 134 9.45 12.29 0.90
N LEU A 135 9.92 12.14 2.14
CA LEU A 135 9.49 12.96 3.27
C LEU A 135 9.97 14.42 3.16
N GLU A 136 11.11 14.68 2.52
CA GLU A 136 11.57 16.05 2.23
C GLU A 136 10.67 16.76 1.22
N ARG A 137 10.10 16.01 0.28
CA ARG A 137 9.33 16.55 -0.84
C ARG A 137 7.82 16.66 -0.56
N PHE A 138 7.26 15.71 0.17
CA PHE A 138 5.83 15.58 0.37
C PHE A 138 5.48 15.76 1.84
N ASP A 139 4.43 16.53 2.09
CA ASP A 139 3.84 16.65 3.42
C ASP A 139 2.73 15.62 3.57
N CYS A 140 3.06 14.32 3.56
CA CYS A 140 2.09 13.24 3.75
C CYS A 140 2.70 12.08 4.54
N GLU A 141 1.85 11.20 5.06
CA GLU A 141 2.31 10.06 5.84
C GLU A 141 2.85 8.96 4.91
N LEU A 142 3.99 8.37 5.28
CA LEU A 142 4.60 7.26 4.57
C LEU A 142 4.68 6.04 5.49
N TYR A 143 4.18 4.90 5.01
CA TYR A 143 4.18 3.65 5.73
C TYR A 143 4.96 2.58 4.96
N ASN A 144 5.80 1.84 5.67
CA ASN A 144 6.46 0.64 5.17
C ASN A 144 5.75 -0.58 5.77
N LEU A 145 5.09 -1.36 4.93
CA LEU A 145 4.42 -2.60 5.30
C LEU A 145 5.20 -3.77 4.73
N TYR A 146 5.03 -4.92 5.38
CA TYR A 146 5.66 -6.15 4.94
C TYR A 146 4.80 -7.35 5.29
N GLY A 147 4.62 -8.23 4.32
CA GLY A 147 4.20 -9.60 4.51
C GLY A 147 4.34 -10.41 3.23
N PRO A 148 4.44 -11.74 3.35
CA PRO A 148 4.36 -12.64 2.22
C PRO A 148 2.89 -12.86 1.81
N THR A 149 2.67 -13.27 0.56
CA THR A 149 1.32 -13.55 0.03
C THR A 149 0.58 -14.63 0.81
N GLU A 150 1.32 -15.56 1.42
CA GLU A 150 0.82 -16.63 2.28
C GLU A 150 0.20 -16.13 3.59
N ALA A 151 0.46 -14.88 3.99
CA ALA A 151 0.06 -14.34 5.28
C ALA A 151 -0.98 -13.20 5.18
N ALA A 152 -1.82 -13.23 4.14
CA ALA A 152 -2.84 -12.22 3.87
C ALA A 152 -2.29 -10.80 3.69
N ILE A 153 -1.41 -10.64 2.69
CA ILE A 153 -0.85 -9.38 2.18
C ILE A 153 0.28 -8.83 3.06
N ASP A 154 -0.04 -8.20 4.20
CA ASP A 154 0.97 -7.58 5.08
C ASP A 154 0.71 -7.99 6.53
N VAL A 155 1.78 -8.31 7.25
CA VAL A 155 1.72 -8.74 8.66
C VAL A 155 2.43 -7.79 9.61
N THR A 156 3.25 -6.88 9.09
CA THR A 156 3.96 -5.86 9.87
C THR A 156 3.84 -4.50 9.22
N PHE A 157 3.97 -3.46 10.03
CA PHE A 157 3.94 -2.08 9.57
C PHE A 157 4.88 -1.17 10.35
N TRP A 158 5.37 -0.15 9.66
CA TRP A 158 6.20 0.92 10.19
C TRP A 158 5.76 2.26 9.62
N GLN A 159 5.56 3.27 10.48
CA GLN A 159 5.36 4.64 10.04
C GLN A 159 6.73 5.31 9.90
N CYS A 160 7.06 5.74 8.69
CA CYS A 160 8.30 6.44 8.40
C CYS A 160 8.29 7.83 9.05
N ARG A 161 9.45 8.26 9.56
CA ARG A 161 9.61 9.55 10.24
C ARG A 161 10.85 10.26 9.72
N LYS A 162 10.81 11.59 9.75
CA LYS A 162 11.98 12.43 9.45
C LYS A 162 13.02 12.29 10.58
N HIS A 163 14.28 12.54 10.24
CA HIS A 163 15.38 12.68 11.19
C HIS A 163 15.58 11.49 12.15
N THR A 164 15.35 10.26 11.67
CA THR A 164 15.66 9.06 12.45
C THR A 164 17.15 8.74 12.38
N ASN A 165 17.75 8.28 13.49
CA ASN A 165 19.12 7.75 13.52
C ASN A 165 19.21 6.29 13.01
N LEU A 166 18.21 5.83 12.24
CA LEU A 166 18.14 4.46 11.73
C LEU A 166 19.05 4.30 10.51
N LYS A 167 19.61 3.10 10.33
CA LYS A 167 20.44 2.76 9.16
C LYS A 167 19.63 2.18 8.00
N THR A 168 18.44 1.64 8.29
CA THR A 168 17.51 1.04 7.32
C THR A 168 16.08 1.39 7.74
N VAL A 169 15.13 1.30 6.80
CA VAL A 169 13.71 1.42 7.14
C VAL A 169 13.22 0.07 7.71
N PRO A 170 12.75 0.01 8.96
CA PRO A 170 12.24 -1.22 9.54
C PRO A 170 10.95 -1.68 8.84
N ILE A 171 10.69 -2.98 8.89
CA ILE A 171 9.34 -3.53 8.62
C ILE A 171 8.37 -3.29 9.79
N GLY A 172 8.92 -2.87 10.94
CA GLY A 172 8.18 -2.38 12.09
C GLY A 172 7.64 -3.49 12.97
N ARG A 173 6.37 -3.36 13.40
CA ARG A 173 5.74 -4.24 14.38
C ARG A 173 4.56 -5.01 13.77
N PRO A 174 4.17 -6.16 14.36
CA PRO A 174 3.01 -6.91 13.89
C PRO A 174 1.72 -6.09 13.85
N ILE A 175 0.87 -6.38 12.88
CA ILE A 175 -0.53 -5.93 12.88
C ILE A 175 -1.34 -6.73 13.93
N ALA A 176 -2.61 -6.37 14.11
CA ALA A 176 -3.46 -7.08 15.07
C ALA A 176 -3.51 -8.59 14.80
N ASN A 177 -3.52 -9.39 15.87
CA ASN A 177 -3.67 -10.86 15.84
C ASN A 177 -2.60 -11.60 15.00
N ILE A 178 -1.39 -11.04 14.91
CA ILE A 178 -0.20 -11.71 14.35
C ILE A 178 0.81 -11.88 15.49
N HIS A 179 1.41 -13.07 15.57
CA HIS A 179 2.36 -13.48 16.62
C HIS A 179 3.71 -13.88 16.03
#